data_AF-A0A2D6UDD5-F1
#
_entry.id   AF-A0A2D6UDD5-F1
#
_cell.length_a   1.000
_cell.length_b   1.000
_cell.length_c   1.000
_cell.angle_alpha   90.00
_cell.angle_beta   90.00
_cell.angle_gamma   90.00
#
_symmetry.space_group_name_H-M   'P 1'
#
loop_
_entity.id
_entity.type
_entity.pdbx_description
1 polymer ?
#
loop_
_entity_poly.entity_id
_entity_poly.type
_entity_poly.pdbx_seq_one_letter_code
_entity_poly.pdbx_strand_id
1 'polypeptide(L)'
;MPINERYPVAELLKACESFVKERRKIITFEYILINGVNDDLAQATLLAKQAKKLRAKINIIPYNKVEGLDWKRPNLKRIDAFRRRVEAGGAKVTVRMEKGHDIDAACGQLRLRQEKEQAAENTSCNN
;
A
#
# COMPACT_ATOMS: atom_id res chain seq x y z
N MET A 1 -19.38 -1.65 4.01
CA MET A 1 -19.49 -3.04 3.52
C MET A 1 -20.63 -3.69 4.30
N PRO A 2 -21.76 -4.09 3.66
CA PRO A 2 -22.97 -4.53 4.37
C PRO A 2 -22.73 -5.71 5.32
N ILE A 3 -21.76 -6.57 5.00
CA ILE A 3 -21.37 -7.69 5.86
C ILE A 3 -20.79 -7.25 7.22
N ASN A 4 -20.23 -6.04 7.31
CA ASN A 4 -19.71 -5.50 8.56
C ASN A 4 -20.82 -5.18 9.58
N GLU A 5 -22.06 -5.01 9.12
CA GLU A 5 -23.22 -4.83 10.01
C GLU A 5 -23.61 -6.14 10.70
N ARG A 6 -23.35 -7.28 10.04
CA ARG A 6 -23.55 -8.62 10.61
C ARG A 6 -22.34 -9.15 11.38
N TYR A 7 -21.13 -8.85 10.92
CA TYR A 7 -19.89 -9.31 11.54
C TYR A 7 -18.92 -8.13 11.67
N PRO A 8 -18.91 -7.45 12.83
CA PRO A 8 -18.03 -6.30 13.04
C PRO A 8 -16.56 -6.69 12.85
N VAL A 9 -15.77 -5.81 12.24
CA VAL A 9 -14.31 -6.02 12.05
C VAL A 9 -13.61 -6.46 13.35
N ALA A 10 -14.03 -5.93 14.50
CA ALA A 10 -13.45 -6.31 15.79
C ALA A 10 -13.65 -7.79 16.13
N GLU A 11 -14.81 -8.36 15.80
CA GLU A 11 -15.11 -9.77 16.00
C GLU A 11 -14.34 -10.64 15.00
N LEU A 12 -14.27 -10.21 13.74
CA LEU A 12 -13.44 -10.85 12.72
C LEU A 12 -11.97 -10.92 13.14
N LEU A 13 -11.41 -9.83 13.66
CA LEU A 13 -10.02 -9.79 14.13
C LEU A 13 -9.80 -10.74 15.31
N LYS A 14 -10.75 -10.83 16.25
CA LYS A 14 -10.68 -11.82 17.35
C LYS A 14 -10.70 -13.26 16.82
N ALA A 15 -11.56 -13.56 15.85
CA ALA A 15 -11.59 -14.88 15.21
C ALA A 15 -10.27 -15.18 14.48
N CYS A 16 -9.68 -14.19 13.80
CA CYS A 16 -8.35 -14.31 13.20
C CYS A 16 -7.25 -14.57 14.24
N GLU A 17 -7.30 -13.94 15.42
CA GLU A 17 -6.34 -14.20 16.50
C GLU A 17 -6.39 -15.66 16.97
N SER A 18 -7.60 -16.21 17.16
CA SER A 18 -7.79 -17.61 17.51
C SER A 18 -7.29 -18.54 16.39
N PHE A 19 -7.60 -18.21 15.14
CA PHE A 19 -7.19 -19.01 13.98
C PHE A 19 -5.66 -19.05 13.83
N VAL A 20 -4.95 -17.93 13.98
CA VAL A 20 -3.47 -17.89 13.88
C VAL A 20 -2.80 -18.65 15.03
N LYS A 21 -3.42 -18.65 16.22
CA LYS A 21 -2.93 -19.44 17.37
C LYS A 21 -3.07 -20.93 17.13
N GLU A 22 -4.21 -21.37 16.60
CA GLU A 22 -4.51 -22.79 16.38
C GLU A 22 -3.85 -23.33 15.10
N ARG A 23 -3.87 -22.55 14.03
CA ARG A 23 -3.34 -22.90 12.72
C ARG A 23 -2.09 -22.05 12.47
N ARG A 24 -0.93 -22.71 12.30
CA ARG A 24 0.35 -22.06 11.94
C ARG A 24 0.37 -21.50 10.50
N LYS A 25 -0.79 -21.10 9.95
CA LYS A 25 -0.95 -20.52 8.62
C LYS A 25 -0.95 -19.00 8.70
N ILE A 26 -0.41 -18.36 7.67
CA ILE A 26 -0.36 -16.90 7.56
C ILE A 26 -1.65 -16.41 6.91
N ILE A 27 -2.33 -15.46 7.56
CA ILE A 27 -3.49 -14.76 6.99
C ILE A 27 -3.00 -13.66 6.04
N THR A 28 -3.70 -13.48 4.93
CA THR A 28 -3.52 -12.34 4.04
C THR A 28 -4.79 -11.49 4.05
N PHE A 29 -4.66 -10.20 4.35
CA PHE A 29 -5.73 -9.23 4.28
C PHE A 29 -5.72 -8.52 2.93
N GLU A 30 -6.85 -8.50 2.24
CA GLU A 30 -7.02 -7.68 1.04
C GLU A 30 -7.58 -6.31 1.43
N TYR A 31 -6.90 -5.25 1.01
CA TYR A 31 -7.27 -3.87 1.32
C TYR A 31 -7.45 -3.08 0.03
N ILE A 32 -8.70 -2.78 -0.31
CA ILE A 32 -9.04 -1.97 -1.48
C ILE A 32 -8.80 -0.50 -1.13
N LEU A 33 -7.89 0.17 -1.82
CA LEU A 33 -7.54 1.57 -1.57
C LEU A 33 -8.32 2.49 -2.50
N ILE A 34 -9.15 3.35 -1.93
CA ILE A 34 -10.03 4.30 -2.62
C ILE A 34 -9.63 5.73 -2.22
N ASN A 35 -9.46 6.59 -3.21
CA ASN A 35 -9.06 7.97 -3.00
C ASN A 35 -10.11 8.75 -2.19
N GLY A 36 -9.69 9.37 -1.09
CA GLY A 36 -10.55 10.23 -0.26
C GLY A 36 -11.54 9.48 0.62
N VAL A 37 -11.50 8.13 0.63
CA VAL A 37 -12.39 7.30 1.46
C VAL A 37 -11.59 6.58 2.54
N ASN A 38 -10.52 5.88 2.17
CA ASN A 38 -9.75 5.05 3.09
C ASN A 38 -8.24 5.06 2.81
N ASP A 39 -7.76 6.12 2.15
CA ASP A 39 -6.36 6.34 1.77
C ASP A 39 -5.54 7.17 2.77
N ASP A 40 -6.09 7.44 3.96
CA ASP A 40 -5.40 8.17 5.02
C ASP A 40 -4.29 7.34 5.69
N LEU A 41 -3.19 8.01 6.03
CA LEU A 41 -2.02 7.40 6.67
C LEU A 41 -2.30 6.98 8.13
N ALA A 42 -3.29 7.58 8.79
CA ALA A 42 -3.75 7.10 10.09
C ALA A 42 -4.35 5.68 9.97
N GLN A 43 -5.13 5.43 8.91
CA GLN A 43 -5.68 4.10 8.62
C GLN A 43 -4.57 3.09 8.32
N ALA A 44 -3.55 3.49 7.54
CA ALA A 44 -2.38 2.65 7.30
C ALA A 44 -1.67 2.23 8.60
N THR A 45 -1.56 3.15 9.57
CA THR A 45 -0.95 2.88 10.87
C THR A 45 -1.75 1.86 11.67
N LEU A 46 -3.07 2.02 11.72
CA LEU A 46 -3.98 1.10 12.40
C LEU A 46 -3.94 -0.29 11.76
N LEU A 47 -3.99 -0.35 10.42
CA LEU A 47 -3.92 -1.59 9.65
C LEU A 47 -2.62 -2.34 9.91
N ALA A 48 -1.49 -1.64 9.91
CA ALA A 48 -0.18 -2.25 10.20
C ALA A 48 -0.11 -2.83 11.61
N LYS A 49 -0.66 -2.13 12.61
CA LYS A 49 -0.72 -2.60 14.00
C LYS A 49 -1.50 -3.92 14.11
N GLN A 50 -2.66 -4.01 13.47
CA GLN A 50 -3.48 -5.22 13.49
C GLN A 50 -2.81 -6.37 12.74
N ALA A 51 -2.27 -6.12 11.55
CA ALA A 51 -1.57 -7.14 10.78
C ALA A 51 -0.32 -7.67 11.50
N LYS A 52 0.44 -6.81 12.18
CA LYS A 52 1.58 -7.21 12.99
C LYS A 52 1.16 -8.12 14.14
N LYS A 53 0.08 -7.78 14.86
CA LYS A 53 -0.47 -8.61 15.96
C LYS A 53 -0.82 -10.02 15.47
N LEU A 54 -1.37 -10.11 14.26
CA LEU A 54 -1.81 -11.36 13.63
C LEU A 54 -0.73 -12.07 12.82
N ARG A 55 0.49 -11.52 12.73
CA ARG A 55 1.54 -11.99 11.80
C ARG A 55 1.03 -12.15 10.36
N ALA A 56 0.09 -11.30 9.97
CA ALA A 56 -0.59 -11.34 8.68
C ALA A 56 0.16 -10.55 7.61
N LYS A 57 -0.12 -10.86 6.35
CA LYS A 57 0.28 -10.08 5.18
C LYS A 57 -0.86 -9.16 4.78
N ILE A 58 -0.54 -8.00 4.22
CA ILE A 58 -1.51 -7.07 3.65
C ILE A 58 -1.28 -7.01 2.15
N ASN A 59 -2.35 -7.11 1.37
CA ASN A 59 -2.34 -6.92 -0.07
C ASN A 59 -3.18 -5.69 -0.42
N ILE A 60 -2.52 -4.60 -0.80
CA ILE A 60 -3.15 -3.36 -1.21
C ILE A 60 -3.58 -3.51 -2.67
N ILE A 61 -4.86 -3.27 -2.93
CA ILE A 61 -5.46 -3.31 -4.26
C ILE A 61 -5.98 -1.90 -4.57
N PRO A 62 -5.30 -1.13 -5.45
CA PRO A 62 -5.83 0.16 -5.87
C PRO A 62 -7.21 -0.01 -6.51
N TYR A 63 -8.17 0.82 -6.13
CA TYR A 63 -9.51 0.77 -6.71
C TYR A 63 -9.47 1.11 -8.20
N ASN A 64 -10.05 0.24 -9.02
CA ASN A 64 -10.31 0.50 -10.43
C ASN A 64 -11.65 1.21 -10.58
N LYS A 65 -11.69 2.23 -11.43
CA LYS A 65 -12.93 2.96 -11.72
C LYS A 65 -13.96 1.98 -12.29
N VAL A 66 -15.11 1.89 -11.64
CA VAL A 66 -16.28 1.15 -12.14
C VAL A 66 -17.30 2.17 -12.64
N GLU A 67 -17.92 1.91 -13.78
CA GLU A 67 -19.01 2.75 -14.29
C GLU A 67 -20.19 2.72 -13.30
N GLY A 68 -20.66 3.90 -12.88
CA GLY A 68 -21.78 4.05 -11.94
C GLY A 68 -21.39 4.36 -10.49
N LEU A 69 -20.10 4.47 -10.15
CA LEU A 69 -19.65 4.92 -8.82
C LEU A 69 -18.69 6.11 -8.95
N ASP A 70 -18.87 7.15 -8.13
CA ASP A 70 -18.02 8.36 -8.10
C ASP A 70 -16.67 8.14 -7.39
N TRP A 71 -16.29 6.89 -7.14
CA TRP A 71 -15.04 6.56 -6.47
C TRP A 71 -13.85 6.69 -7.41
N LYS A 72 -12.79 7.32 -6.90
CA LYS A 72 -11.59 7.62 -7.67
C LYS A 72 -10.45 6.69 -7.29
N ARG A 73 -9.68 6.30 -8.31
CA ARG A 73 -8.41 5.61 -8.11
C ARG A 73 -7.43 6.53 -7.35
N PRO A 74 -6.76 6.03 -6.29
CA PRO A 74 -5.72 6.79 -5.63
C PRO A 74 -4.52 7.00 -6.56
N ASN A 75 -3.88 8.17 -6.46
CA ASN A 75 -2.64 8.43 -7.20
C ASN A 75 -1.51 7.53 -6.67
N LEU A 76 -0.54 7.22 -7.52
CA LEU A 76 0.61 6.38 -7.22
C LEU A 76 1.42 6.89 -6.02
N LYS A 77 1.60 8.22 -5.90
CA LYS A 77 2.24 8.83 -4.71
C LYS A 77 1.53 8.47 -3.41
N ARG A 78 0.19 8.42 -3.41
CA ARG A 78 -0.61 8.04 -2.24
C ARG A 78 -0.53 6.55 -1.97
N ILE A 79 -0.60 5.71 -3.01
CA ILE A 79 -0.44 4.27 -2.88
C ILE A 79 0.93 3.95 -2.26
N ASP A 80 2.00 4.59 -2.75
CA ASP A 80 3.36 4.39 -2.22
C ASP A 80 3.51 4.92 -0.79
N ALA A 81 2.97 6.10 -0.49
CA ALA A 81 2.98 6.63 0.88
C ALA A 81 2.23 5.71 1.86
N PHE A 82 1.07 5.21 1.48
CA PHE A 82 0.28 4.27 2.28
C PHE A 82 1.04 2.96 2.48
N ARG A 83 1.59 2.38 1.40
CA ARG A 83 2.43 1.18 1.44
C ARG A 83 3.61 1.36 2.41
N ARG A 84 4.40 2.42 2.24
CA ARG A 84 5.55 2.71 3.11
C ARG A 84 5.14 2.87 4.57
N ARG A 85 3.99 3.50 4.83
CA ARG A 85 3.48 3.65 6.19
C ARG A 85 3.12 2.32 6.82
N VAL A 86 2.54 1.40 6.04
CA VAL A 86 2.25 0.03 6.48
C VAL A 86 3.54 -0.76 6.76
N GLU A 87 4.53 -0.67 5.85
CA GLU A 87 5.85 -1.30 6.02
C GLU A 87 6.57 -0.80 7.27
N ALA A 88 6.56 0.51 7.50
CA ALA A 88 7.15 1.14 8.69
C ALA A 88 6.49 0.67 10.00
N GLY A 89 5.22 0.23 9.94
CA GLY A 89 4.55 -0.40 11.08
C GLY A 89 4.99 -1.84 11.36
N GLY A 90 5.85 -2.42 10.52
CA GLY A 90 6.39 -3.78 10.66
C GLY A 90 5.49 -4.88 10.10
N ALA A 91 4.47 -4.53 9.30
CA ALA A 91 3.63 -5.49 8.60
C ALA A 91 4.21 -5.80 7.20
N LYS A 92 4.04 -7.05 6.74
CA LYS A 92 4.39 -7.42 5.36
C LYS A 92 3.31 -6.91 4.42
N VAL A 93 3.66 -6.09 3.44
CA VAL A 93 2.70 -5.55 2.47
C VAL A 93 3.11 -5.87 1.04
N THR A 94 2.12 -6.10 0.18
CA THR A 94 2.26 -6.16 -1.27
C THR A 94 1.26 -5.20 -1.90
N VAL A 95 1.59 -4.65 -3.06
CA VAL A 95 0.66 -3.85 -3.86
C VAL A 95 0.38 -4.61 -5.14
N ARG A 96 -0.90 -4.90 -5.40
CA ARG A 96 -1.33 -5.55 -6.64
C ARG A 96 -1.58 -4.47 -7.69
N MET A 97 -0.55 -4.17 -8.47
CA MET A 97 -0.67 -3.29 -9.62
C MET A 97 -1.12 -4.09 -10.85
N GLU A 98 -2.00 -3.50 -11.66
CA GLU A 98 -2.38 -4.07 -12.95
C GLU A 98 -1.32 -3.75 -14.01
N LYS A 99 -0.93 -4.76 -14.79
CA LYS A 99 0.17 -4.71 -15.79
C LYS A 99 0.01 -3.67 -16.91
N GLY A 100 -1.09 -2.90 -16.96
CA GLY A 100 -1.40 -1.98 -18.05
C GLY A 100 -1.37 -0.48 -17.72
N HIS A 101 -1.17 -0.10 -16.46
CA HIS A 101 -1.21 1.32 -16.04
C HIS A 101 0.12 1.84 -15.44
N ASP A 102 1.16 1.00 -15.44
CA ASP A 102 2.43 1.22 -14.73
C ASP A 102 3.58 1.75 -15.60
N ILE A 103 3.35 2.01 -16.90
CA ILE A 103 4.45 2.39 -17.81
C ILE A 103 4.99 3.80 -17.49
N ASP A 104 4.21 4.69 -16.87
CA ASP A 104 4.59 6.10 -16.73
C ASP A 104 5.14 6.51 -15.35
N ALA A 105 5.22 5.61 -14.35
CA ALA A 105 5.50 6.06 -12.97
C ALA A 105 6.76 5.49 -12.31
N ALA A 106 7.43 4.52 -12.93
CA ALA A 106 8.69 3.99 -12.41
C ALA A 106 9.93 4.79 -12.87
N CYS A 107 9.81 5.73 -13.82
CA CYS A 107 10.98 6.34 -14.48
C CYS A 107 11.37 7.76 -13.99
N GLY A 108 10.72 8.31 -12.95
CA GLY A 108 10.95 9.71 -12.55
C GLY A 108 12.10 9.96 -11.56
N GLN A 109 12.64 8.93 -10.89
CA GLN A 109 13.66 9.12 -9.85
C GLN A 109 15.08 8.67 -10.23
N LEU A 110 15.24 7.89 -11.30
CA LEU A 110 16.55 7.48 -11.79
C LEU A 110 17.15 8.46 -12.82
N ARG A 111 16.33 9.28 -13.47
CA ARG A 111 16.80 10.23 -14.49
C ARG A 111 17.51 11.46 -13.90
N LEU A 112 17.11 11.88 -12.69
CA LEU A 112 17.73 13.02 -11.99
C LEU A 112 19.10 12.72 -11.33
N ARG A 113 19.57 11.46 -11.37
CA ARG A 113 20.94 11.13 -10.93
C ARG A 113 21.97 11.22 -12.05
N GLN A 114 21.56 11.01 -13.31
CA GLN A 114 22.49 11.07 -14.45
C GLN A 114 22.86 12.51 -14.85
N GLU A 115 21.97 13.48 -14.66
CA GLU A 115 22.27 14.89 -14.98
C GLU A 115 23.24 15.54 -13.95
N LYS A 116 23.33 15.01 -12.72
CA LYS A 116 24.25 15.52 -11.70
C LYS A 116 25.68 14.99 -11.84
N GLU A 117 25.88 13.81 -12.43
CA GLU A 117 27.23 13.28 -12.71
C GLU A 117 27.88 14.00 -13.89
N GLN A 118 27.12 14.36 -14.93
CA GLN A 118 27.64 15.09 -16.10
C GLN A 118 27.99 16.57 -15.80
N ALA A 119 27.33 17.19 -14.82
CA ALA A 119 27.68 18.55 -14.38
C ALA A 119 28.98 18.60 -13.55
N ALA A 120 29.35 17.50 -12.88
CA ALA A 120 30.56 17.43 -12.05
C ALA A 120 31.84 17.20 -12.87
N GLU A 121 31.77 16.44 -13.97
CA GLU A 121 32.94 16.17 -14.84
C GLU A 121 33.36 17.39 -15.67
N ASN A 122 32.43 18.24 -16.10
CA ASN A 122 32.75 19.41 -16.95
C ASN A 122 33.42 20.58 -16.21
N THR A 123 33.53 20.53 -14.89
CA THR A 123 34.17 21.60 -14.10
C THR A 123 35.67 21.33 -13.86
N SER A 124 36.19 20.13 -14.19
CA SER A 124 37.58 19.74 -13.91
C SER A 124 38.59 20.09 -15.01
N CYS A 125 38.16 20.64 -16.15
CA CYS A 125 39.06 20.88 -17.30
C CYS A 125 39.36 22.37 -17.59
N ASN A 126 38.86 23.30 -16.77
CA ASN A 126 39.24 24.72 -16.83
C ASN A 126 39.88 25.16 -15.51
N ASN A 127 41.14 24.77 -15.30
CA ASN A 127 42.15 25.54 -14.58
C ASN A 127 43.55 25.01 -14.86
#